data_AF-A0A561UUC7-F1
#
_entry.id   AF-A0A561UUC7-F1
#
_cell.length_a   1.000
_cell.length_b   1.000
_cell.length_c   1.000
_cell.angle_alpha   90.00
_cell.angle_beta   90.00
_cell.angle_gamma   90.00
#
_symmetry.space_group_name_H-M   'P 1'
#
loop_
_entity.id
_entity.type
_entity.pdbx_description
1 polymer ?
#
loop_
_entity_poly.entity_id
_entity_poly.type
_entity_poly.pdbx_seq_one_letter_code
_entity_poly.pdbx_strand_id
1 'polypeptide(L)' 'MATWDTRRAVTALRDAGHGDGNQRQQEKRARKALRDLAATGVIVKIDPDSATYRLAEQ' A
#
# COMPACT_ATOMS: atom_id res chain seq x y z
N MET A 1 -9.24 10.31 -9.32
CA MET A 1 -8.94 9.96 -7.91
C MET A 1 -7.83 8.93 -7.88
N ALA A 2 -6.82 9.10 -7.02
CA ALA A 2 -5.66 8.22 -6.99
C ALA A 2 -5.96 6.93 -6.21
N THR A 3 -5.80 5.77 -6.84
CA THR A 3 -5.85 4.46 -6.20
C THR A 3 -4.46 4.02 -5.74
N TRP A 4 -4.44 3.25 -4.65
CA TRP A 4 -3.26 2.66 -4.03
C TRP A 4 -3.28 1.15 -4.22
N ASP A 5 -2.40 0.64 -5.06
CA ASP A 5 -2.16 -0.78 -5.24
C ASP A 5 -0.80 -1.19 -4.64
N THR A 6 -0.54 -2.50 -4.57
CA THR A 6 0.72 -3.03 -4.00
C THR A 6 1.96 -2.51 -4.71
N ARG A 7 1.93 -2.34 -6.04
CA ARG A 7 3.09 -1.87 -6.83
C ARG A 7 3.36 -0.39 -6.56
N ARG A 8 2.30 0.42 -6.48
CA ARG A 8 2.42 1.83 -6.09
C ARG A 8 2.95 1.97 -4.66
N ALA A 9 2.48 1.15 -3.74
CA ALA A 9 2.98 1.14 -2.36
C ALA A 9 4.45 0.70 -2.27
N VAL A 10 4.89 -0.30 -3.04
CA VAL A 10 6.32 -0.67 -3.14
C VAL A 10 7.16 0.51 -3.64
N THR A 11 6.67 1.22 -4.66
CA THR A 11 7.39 2.37 -5.23
C THR A 11 7.50 3.50 -4.22
N ALA A 12 6.42 3.85 -3.53
CA ALA A 12 6.42 4.88 -2.49
C ALA A 12 7.33 4.51 -1.31
N LEU A 13 7.34 3.25 -0.88
CA LEU A 13 8.25 2.79 0.16
C LEU A 13 9.71 2.83 -0.30
N ARG A 14 10.00 2.50 -1.56
CA ARG A 14 11.36 2.61 -2.11
C ARG A 14 11.84 4.06 -2.15
N ASP A 15 10.99 4.97 -2.62
CA ASP A 15 11.27 6.41 -2.67
C ASP A 15 11.52 7.00 -1.27
N ALA A 16 10.77 6.52 -0.28
CA ALA A 16 10.95 6.87 1.13
C ALA A 16 12.17 6.20 1.81
N GLY A 17 13.03 5.49 1.07
CA GLY A 17 14.22 4.82 1.61
C GLY A 17 13.95 3.49 2.32
N HIS A 18 12.74 2.93 2.20
CA HIS A 18 12.38 1.59 2.71
C HIS A 18 12.45 0.50 1.64
N GLY A 19 13.16 0.76 0.54
CA GLY A 19 13.26 -0.12 -0.64
C GLY A 19 14.21 -1.31 -0.50
N ASP A 20 14.88 -1.48 0.63
CA ASP A 20 15.89 -2.53 0.80
C ASP A 20 15.34 -3.96 0.80
N GLY A 21 16.16 -4.87 0.27
CA GLY A 21 15.90 -6.31 0.20
C GLY A 21 15.25 -6.75 -1.12
N ASN A 22 15.05 -8.06 -1.27
CA ASN A 22 14.48 -8.63 -2.50
C ASN A 22 13.02 -8.22 -2.71
N GLN A 23 12.55 -8.28 -3.96
CA GLN A 23 11.19 -7.94 -4.39
C GLN A 23 10.09 -8.44 -3.41
N ARG A 24 10.18 -9.72 -3.01
CA ARG A 24 9.22 -10.35 -2.08
C ARG A 24 9.16 -9.65 -0.70
N GLN A 25 10.29 -9.16 -0.21
CA GLN A 25 10.35 -8.41 1.05
C GLN A 25 9.73 -7.03 0.90
N GLN A 26 10.01 -6.34 -0.21
CA GLN A 26 9.44 -5.03 -0.52
C GLN A 26 7.90 -5.13 -0.64
N GLU A 27 7.39 -6.12 -1.36
CA GLU A 27 5.94 -6.38 -1.46
C GLU A 27 5.29 -6.70 -0.11
N LYS A 28 5.95 -7.50 0.74
CA LYS A 28 5.44 -7.81 2.08
C LYS A 28 5.31 -6.54 2.93
N ARG A 29 6.30 -5.64 2.87
CA ARG A 29 6.25 -4.35 3.56
C ARG A 29 5.14 -3.46 3.00
N ALA A 30 5.03 -3.36 1.68
CA ALA A 30 3.97 -2.61 1.01
C ALA A 30 2.58 -3.08 1.43
N ARG A 31 2.31 -4.39 1.41
CA ARG A 31 1.03 -4.95 1.87
C ARG A 31 0.80 -4.73 3.37
N LYS A 32 1.86 -4.72 4.20
CA LYS A 32 1.75 -4.39 5.62
C LYS A 32 1.35 -2.93 5.81
N ALA A 33 2.03 -2.00 5.14
CA ALA A 33 1.74 -0.57 5.21
C ALA A 33 0.32 -0.25 4.72
N LEU A 34 -0.11 -0.85 3.60
CA LEU A 34 -1.48 -0.69 3.10
C LEU A 34 -2.54 -1.17 4.11
N ARG A 35 -2.28 -2.31 4.79
CA ARG A 35 -3.20 -2.79 5.84
C ARG A 35 -3.24 -1.89 7.06
N ASP A 36 -2.10 -1.32 7.47
CA ASP A 36 -2.00 -0.40 8.59
C ASP A 36 -2.74 0.93 8.30
N LEU A 37 -2.53 1.49 7.10
CA LEU A 37 -3.26 2.65 6.60
C LEU A 37 -4.77 2.39 6.48
N ALA A 38 -5.16 1.16 6.13
CA ALA A 38 -6.56 0.79 6.09
C ALA A 38 -7.17 0.65 7.48
N ALA A 39 -6.43 0.07 8.44
CA ALA A 39 -6.86 -0.06 9.83
C ALA A 39 -7.01 1.30 10.52
N THR A 40 -6.20 2.28 10.14
CA THR A 40 -6.30 3.68 10.62
C THR A 40 -7.35 4.50 9.89
N GLY A 41 -8.00 3.94 8.86
CA GLY A 41 -9.05 4.61 8.10
C GLY A 41 -8.55 5.65 7.10
N VAL A 42 -7.24 5.75 6.86
CA VAL A 42 -6.64 6.69 5.88
C VAL A 42 -6.96 6.25 4.44
N ILE A 43 -6.98 4.94 4.22
CA ILE A 43 -7.37 4.35 2.94
C ILE A 43 -8.46 3.32 3.16
N VAL A 44 -9.34 3.14 2.18
CA VAL A 44 -10.37 2.09 2.21
C VAL A 44 -10.12 1.11 1.09
N LYS A 45 -10.23 -0.18 1.40
CA LYS A 45 -10.11 -1.24 0.40
C LYS A 45 -11.32 -1.15 -0.53
N ILE A 46 -11.08 -1.00 -1.83
CA ILE A 46 -12.16 -0.86 -2.82
C ILE A 46 -12.51 -2.17 -3.51
N ASP A 47 -11.61 -3.14 -3.46
CA ASP A 47 -11.82 -4.46 -4.04
C ASP A 47 -11.45 -5.53 -3.02
N PRO A 48 -12.35 -6.46 -2.64
CA PRO A 48 -12.04 -7.48 -1.66
C PRO A 48 -11.06 -8.55 -2.20
N ASP A 49 -11.01 -8.75 -3.51
CA ASP A 49 -10.17 -9.77 -4.16
C ASP A 49 -8.75 -9.26 -4.51
N SER A 50 -8.64 -7.95 -4.76
CA SER A 50 -7.41 -7.26 -5.13
C SER A 50 -6.87 -6.43 -3.98
N ALA A 51 -5.54 -6.28 -3.92
CA ALA A 51 -4.89 -5.39 -2.96
C ALA A 51 -4.95 -3.91 -3.43
N THR A 52 -6.17 -3.44 -3.73
CA THR A 52 -6.44 -2.10 -4.25
C THR A 52 -7.24 -1.30 -3.23
N TYR A 53 -6.76 -0.09 -2.98
CA TYR A 53 -7.29 0.82 -1.99
C TYR A 53 -7.55 2.19 -2.64
N ARG A 54 -8.48 2.97 -2.09
CA ARG A 54 -8.60 4.41 -2.38
C ARG A 54 -8.33 5.20 -1.12
N LEU A 55 -7.97 6.47 -1.27
CA LEU A 55 -7.97 7.39 -0.14
C LEU A 55 -9.39 7.44 0.45
N ALA A 56 -9.50 7.37 1.77
CA ALA A 56 -10.75 7.70 2.42
C ALA A 56 -11.05 9.17 2.14
N GLU A 57 -12.27 9.48 1.71
CA GLU A 57 -12.74 10.85 1.71
C GLU A 57 -12.98 11.20 3.18
N GLN A 58 -12.12 12.06 3.73
CA GLN A 58 -12.27 12.60 5.08
C GLN A 58 -13.40 13.63 5.13
#